data_AF-A0AAY4DKI1-F1
#
_entry.id   AF-A0AAY4DKI1-F1
#
_cell.length_a   1.000
_cell.length_b   1.000
_cell.length_c   1.000
_cell.angle_alpha   90.00
_cell.angle_beta   90.00
_cell.angle_gamma   90.00
#
_symmetry.space_group_name_H-M   'P 1'
#
loop_
_entity.id
_entity.type
_entity.pdbx_description
1 polymer ?
#
loop_
_entity_poly.entity_id
_entity_poly.type
_entity_poly.pdbx_seq_one_letter_code
_entity_poly.pdbx_strand_id
1 'polypeptide(L)' 'MAAGNDAASSQGGRGSALDSALDRRFQGVTNTMESIQGLSTWCIENKKHNSAVVRSWIKWLRKCECC' A
#
# COMPACT_ATOMS: atom_id res chain seq x y z
N MET A 1 10.62 -42.33 -11.38
CA MET A 1 11.38 -41.30 -12.12
C MET A 1 11.23 -39.96 -11.40
N ALA A 2 12.13 -39.04 -11.73
CA ALA A 2 12.62 -37.91 -10.94
C ALA A 2 11.64 -36.76 -10.61
N ALA A 3 12.10 -35.97 -9.65
CA ALA A 3 11.58 -34.73 -9.08
C ALA A 3 11.44 -33.56 -10.07
N GLY A 4 10.76 -32.50 -9.60
CA GLY A 4 11.25 -31.15 -9.85
C GLY A 4 10.24 -30.11 -10.29
N ASN A 5 9.84 -29.27 -9.32
CA ASN A 5 10.04 -27.82 -9.38
C ASN A 5 9.18 -26.97 -10.35
N ASP A 6 8.04 -26.49 -9.83
CA ASP A 6 7.48 -25.19 -10.24
C ASP A 6 7.51 -24.21 -9.06
N ALA A 7 8.73 -23.75 -8.77
CA ALA A 7 8.96 -22.51 -8.06
C ALA A 7 8.63 -21.34 -9.02
N ALA A 8 7.36 -21.09 -9.26
CA ALA A 8 6.91 -19.94 -10.04
C ALA A 8 6.93 -18.68 -9.16
N SER A 9 8.09 -18.02 -9.17
CA SER A 9 8.30 -16.58 -9.03
C SER A 9 7.53 -15.87 -7.90
N SER A 10 8.19 -15.77 -6.75
CA SER A 10 7.93 -14.84 -5.65
C SER A 10 8.17 -13.36 -6.04
N GLN A 11 7.57 -12.89 -7.13
CA GLN A 11 7.69 -11.50 -7.59
C GLN A 11 6.49 -10.61 -7.15
N GLY A 12 5.53 -11.17 -6.41
CA GLY A 12 4.36 -10.47 -5.87
C GLY A 12 4.49 -9.91 -4.44
N GLY A 13 5.57 -10.25 -3.70
CA GLY A 13 5.64 -9.97 -2.26
C GLY A 13 5.79 -8.49 -1.87
N ARG A 14 6.44 -7.67 -2.70
CA ARG A 14 6.75 -6.27 -2.36
C ARG A 14 5.58 -5.32 -2.61
N GLY A 15 4.83 -5.53 -3.69
CA GLY A 15 3.61 -4.77 -3.99
C GLY A 15 2.51 -5.02 -2.96
N SER A 16 2.34 -6.29 -2.55
CA SER A 16 1.35 -6.68 -1.54
C SER A 16 1.68 -6.17 -0.14
N ALA A 17 2.96 -6.12 0.24
CA ALA A 17 3.40 -5.59 1.53
C ALA A 17 3.18 -4.06 1.61
N LEU A 18 3.44 -3.34 0.52
CA LEU A 18 3.25 -1.89 0.44
C LEU A 18 1.76 -1.52 0.43
N ASP A 19 0.94 -2.28 -0.29
CA ASP A 19 -0.53 -2.14 -0.28
C ASP A 19 -1.13 -2.41 1.11
N SER A 20 -0.65 -3.43 1.81
CA SER A 20 -1.08 -3.74 3.19
C SER A 20 -0.67 -2.65 4.18
N ALA A 21 0.52 -2.09 4.03
CA ALA A 21 0.98 -0.97 4.84
C ALA A 21 0.11 0.29 4.59
N LEU A 22 -0.21 0.57 3.33
CA LEU A 22 -1.09 1.67 2.93
C LEU A 22 -2.50 1.49 3.47
N ASP A 23 -3.09 0.30 3.36
CA ASP A 23 -4.45 0.05 3.86
C ASP A 23 -4.55 0.28 5.36
N ARG A 24 -3.56 -0.21 6.13
CA ARG A 24 -3.47 0.04 7.57
C ARG A 24 -3.27 1.53 7.89
N ARG A 25 -2.49 2.26 7.09
CA ARG A 25 -2.27 3.70 7.25
C ARG A 25 -3.52 4.51 6.93
N PHE A 26 -4.25 4.16 5.86
CA PHE A 26 -5.50 4.82 5.49
C PHE A 26 -6.62 4.50 6.47
N GLN A 27 -6.72 3.28 6.99
CA GLN A 27 -7.66 2.95 8.08
C GLN A 27 -7.41 3.75 9.36
N GLY A 28 -6.13 4.01 9.68
CA GLY A 28 -5.72 4.75 10.87
C GLY A 28 -5.57 6.26 10.66
N VAL A 29 -5.84 6.78 9.45
CA VAL A 29 -5.69 8.22 9.19
C VAL A 29 -6.84 8.98 9.85
N THR A 30 -6.50 10.04 10.58
CA THR A 30 -7.47 10.90 11.28
C THR A 30 -7.22 12.36 10.90
N ASN A 31 -8.18 13.24 11.18
CA ASN A 31 -8.06 14.67 10.87
C ASN A 31 -7.08 15.43 11.79
N THR A 32 -6.16 14.73 12.46
CA THR A 32 -5.11 15.37 13.26
C THR A 32 -3.90 15.73 12.38
N MET A 33 -3.23 16.83 12.72
CA MET A 33 -2.02 17.27 12.03
C MET A 33 -0.95 16.17 12.01
N GLU A 34 -0.74 15.48 13.13
CA GLU A 34 0.24 14.38 13.26
C GLU A 34 -0.06 13.21 12.31
N SER A 35 -1.34 12.86 12.16
CA SER A 35 -1.75 11.75 11.28
C SER A 35 -1.53 12.10 9.81
N ILE A 36 -1.91 13.32 9.40
CA ILE A 36 -1.74 13.82 8.04
C ILE A 36 -0.26 14.01 7.70
N GLN A 37 0.55 14.55 8.64
CA GLN A 37 1.99 14.69 8.45
C GLN A 37 2.69 13.34 8.39
N GLY A 38 2.33 12.39 9.26
CA GLY A 38 2.88 11.04 9.23
C GLY A 38 2.65 10.32 7.90
N LEU A 39 1.46 10.48 7.32
CA LEU A 39 1.13 9.96 5.99
C LEU A 39 1.95 10.65 4.89
N SER A 40 2.06 11.98 4.94
CA SER A 40 2.81 12.77 3.96
C SER A 40 4.30 12.42 3.95
N THR A 41 4.92 12.31 5.13
CA THR A 41 6.32 11.89 5.28
C THR A 41 6.54 10.49 4.72
N TRP A 42 5.66 9.54 5.05
CA TRP A 42 5.75 8.17 4.55
C TRP A 42 5.66 8.10 3.01
N CYS A 43 4.81 8.93 2.40
CA CYS A 43 4.70 9.06 0.93
C CYS A 43 6.00 9.60 0.31
N ILE A 44 6.67 10.57 0.95
CA ILE A 44 7.95 11.13 0.48
C ILE A 44 9.07 10.09 0.54
N GLU A 45 9.15 9.33 1.64
CA GLU A 45 10.14 8.26 1.80
C GLU A 45 9.96 7.13 0.77
N ASN A 46 8.70 6.80 0.45
CA ASN A 46 8.35 5.75 -0.51
C ASN A 46 8.12 6.26 -1.95
N LYS A 47 8.73 7.39 -2.32
CA LYS A 47 8.55 8.03 -3.65
C LYS A 47 8.76 7.12 -4.85
N LYS A 48 9.59 6.06 -4.73
CA LYS A 48 9.80 5.03 -5.76
C LYS A 48 8.52 4.27 -6.12
N HIS A 49 7.56 4.22 -5.21
CA HIS A 49 6.30 3.50 -5.35
C HIS A 49 5.09 4.44 -5.45
N ASN A 50 5.30 5.74 -5.78
CA ASN A 50 4.24 6.75 -5.86
C ASN A 50 3.02 6.29 -6.68
N SER A 51 3.24 5.64 -7.84
CA SER A 51 2.14 5.12 -8.67
C SER A 51 1.30 4.04 -7.97
N ALA A 52 1.89 3.23 -7.10
CA ALA A 52 1.15 2.25 -6.30
C ALA A 52 0.37 2.93 -5.17
N VAL A 53 1.01 3.90 -4.48
CA VAL A 53 0.38 4.70 -3.42
C VAL A 53 -0.87 5.41 -3.92
N VAL A 54 -0.78 6.10 -5.06
CA VAL A 54 -1.93 6.83 -5.64
C VAL A 54 -3.05 5.86 -6.04
N ARG A 55 -2.74 4.69 -6.59
CA ARG A 55 -3.75 3.68 -6.95
C ARG A 55 -4.50 3.17 -5.73
N SER A 56 -3.79 2.79 -4.67
CA SER A 56 -4.41 2.32 -3.43
C SER A 56 -5.20 3.44 -2.75
N TRP A 57 -4.71 4.69 -2.80
CA TRP A 57 -5.40 5.85 -2.25
C TRP A 57 -6.74 6.13 -2.95
N ILE A 58 -6.78 6.14 -4.29
CA ILE A 58 -8.02 6.34 -5.06
C ILE A 58 -9.04 5.22 -4.75
N LYS A 59 -8.58 3.98 -4.63
CA LYS A 59 -9.43 2.85 -4.24
C LYS A 59 -10.03 3.06 -2.85
N TRP A 60 -9.24 3.56 -1.91
CA TRP A 60 -9.67 3.82 -0.54
C TRP A 60 -10.62 5.02 -0.45
N LEU A 61 -10.35 6.10 -1.19
CA LEU A 61 -11.20 7.28 -1.27
C LEU A 61 -12.62 6.92 -1.73
N ARG A 62 -12.74 6.14 -2.82
CA ARG A 62 -14.03 5.64 -3.32
C ARG A 62 -14.79 4.80 -2.30
N LYS A 63 -14.09 4.08 -1.42
CA LYS A 63 -14.69 3.28 -0.35
C LYS A 63 -15.23 4.18 0.76
N CYS A 64 -14.54 5.26 1.08
CA CYS A 64 -14.98 6.24 2.07
C CYS A 64 -16.14 7.12 1.59
N GLU A 65 -16.14 7.54 0.32
CA GLU A 65 -17.24 8.34 -0.25
C GLU A 65 -18.56 7.57 -0.37
N CYS A 66 -18.51 6.23 -0.30
CA CYS A 66 -19.69 5.37 -0.34
C CYS A 66 -20.31 5.12 1.05
N CYS A 67 -19.71 5.65 2.12
CA CYS A 67 -20.22 5.62 3.49
C CYS A 67 -20.68 7.03 3.90
#